data_AF-A0A6V8LGD5-F1
#
_entry.id   AF-A0A6V8LGD5-F1
#
_cell.length_a   1.000
_cell.length_b   1.000
_cell.length_c   1.000
_cell.angle_alpha   90.00
_cell.angle_beta   90.00
_cell.angle_gamma   90.00
#
_symmetry.space_group_name_H-M   'P 1'
#
loop_
_entity.id
_entity.type
_entity.pdbx_description
1 polymer ?
#
loop_
_entity_poly.entity_id
_entity_poly.type
_entity_poly.pdbx_seq_one_letter_code
_entity_poly.pdbx_strand_id
1 'polypeptide(L)'
;MSADGKQSELAGDTAQKVYNTWNDMWKSGAVLPSSKTEAGPTWTAAFTEGKVGLMFYPATLLSSTPFEAGVAGIPGPSGGASTFVGGDGIGVSKDSKKAAQAWNFLSWMMSEEAQVEVLAKNKDVVSRADFANNKYAAADPRLVTINEVAGKGDTPVALNFQQAFNAPNSPWLTLVRNQVLEGKSGDLQKDNEEITAVLKQ
;
A
#
# COMPACT_ATOMS: atom_id res chain seq x y z
N MET A 1 7.92 12.14 1.91
CA MET A 1 8.39 12.23 3.31
C MET A 1 9.90 12.35 3.22
N SER A 2 10.51 13.21 4.04
CA SER A 2 11.96 13.38 4.03
C SER A 2 12.69 12.05 4.24
N ALA A 3 13.91 11.95 3.71
CA ALA A 3 14.72 10.74 3.76
C ALA A 3 14.99 10.22 5.19
N ASP A 4 14.97 11.11 6.19
CA ASP A 4 15.15 10.77 7.61
C ASP A 4 13.84 10.37 8.32
N GLY A 5 12.71 10.38 7.61
CA GLY A 5 11.39 10.02 8.14
C GLY A 5 10.76 11.05 9.07
N LYS A 6 11.28 12.28 9.13
CA LYS A 6 10.87 13.29 10.13
C LYS A 6 10.02 14.44 9.58
N GLN A 7 9.80 14.50 8.27
CA GLN A 7 9.03 15.59 7.65
C GLN A 7 8.06 15.08 6.60
N SER A 8 6.82 15.56 6.67
CA SER A 8 5.81 15.30 5.67
C SER A 8 5.99 16.25 4.48
N GLU A 9 5.88 15.69 3.27
CA GLU A 9 5.99 16.42 2.00
C GLU A 9 4.67 16.38 1.22
N LEU A 10 3.57 16.13 1.93
CA LEU A 10 2.24 15.95 1.36
C LEU A 10 1.56 17.27 0.96
N ALA A 11 2.20 18.42 1.22
CA ALA A 11 1.80 19.71 0.66
C ALA A 11 2.35 19.97 -0.76
N GLY A 12 3.21 19.09 -1.29
CA GLY A 12 3.85 19.28 -2.61
C GLY A 12 2.91 19.14 -3.81
N ASP A 13 3.35 19.62 -4.97
CA ASP A 13 2.56 19.70 -6.22
C ASP A 13 1.97 18.34 -6.65
N THR A 14 2.75 17.26 -6.53
CA THR A 14 2.28 15.92 -6.90
C THR A 14 1.12 15.47 -6.01
N ALA A 15 1.21 15.69 -4.70
CA ALA A 15 0.16 15.33 -3.75
C ALA A 15 -1.11 16.14 -4.03
N GLN A 16 -0.98 17.44 -4.30
CA GLN A 16 -2.11 18.29 -4.67
C GLN A 16 -2.82 17.81 -5.94
N LYS A 17 -2.09 17.35 -6.96
CA LYS A 17 -2.70 16.76 -8.16
C LYS A 17 -3.50 15.50 -7.83
N VAL A 18 -2.95 14.63 -6.98
CA VAL A 18 -3.66 13.42 -6.51
C VAL A 18 -4.93 13.77 -5.76
N TYR A 19 -4.87 14.75 -4.83
CA TYR A 19 -6.07 15.19 -4.10
C TYR A 19 -7.14 15.76 -5.02
N ASN A 20 -6.75 16.57 -6.02
CA ASN A 20 -7.69 17.11 -7.00
C ASN A 20 -8.37 16.00 -7.80
N THR A 21 -7.61 15.00 -8.28
CA THR A 21 -8.18 13.86 -8.99
C THR A 21 -9.21 13.11 -8.14
N TRP A 22 -8.90 12.80 -6.88
CA TRP A 22 -9.85 12.13 -5.99
C TRP A 22 -11.05 13.02 -5.62
N ASN A 23 -10.85 14.33 -5.45
CA ASN A 23 -11.92 15.28 -5.21
C ASN A 23 -12.89 15.36 -6.40
N ASP A 24 -12.36 15.35 -7.63
CA ASP A 24 -13.18 15.34 -8.85
C ASP A 24 -13.99 14.05 -8.96
N MET A 25 -13.38 12.88 -8.70
CA MET A 25 -14.10 11.60 -8.66
C MET A 25 -15.18 11.55 -7.57
N TRP A 26 -14.91 12.14 -6.40
CA TRP A 26 -15.88 12.26 -5.33
C TRP A 26 -17.06 13.15 -5.75
N LYS A 27 -16.79 14.35 -6.26
CA LYS A 27 -17.81 15.31 -6.72
C LYS A 27 -18.64 14.79 -7.89
N SER A 28 -18.06 13.99 -8.77
CA SER A 28 -18.78 13.38 -9.89
C SER A 28 -19.68 12.22 -9.49
N GLY A 29 -19.61 11.75 -8.23
CA GLY A 29 -20.33 10.56 -7.76
C GLY A 29 -19.74 9.23 -8.25
N ALA A 30 -18.49 9.23 -8.74
CA ALA A 30 -17.82 8.02 -9.20
C ALA A 30 -17.29 7.15 -8.04
N VAL A 31 -17.17 7.74 -6.84
CA VAL A 31 -16.77 7.04 -5.61
C VAL A 31 -18.00 6.62 -4.83
N LEU A 32 -18.00 5.41 -4.25
CA LEU A 32 -19.10 4.93 -3.42
C LEU A 32 -19.30 5.86 -2.20
N PRO A 33 -20.54 6.28 -1.87
CA PRO A 33 -20.78 7.12 -0.70
C PRO A 33 -20.29 6.50 0.63
N SER A 34 -20.32 5.18 0.74
CA SER A 34 -19.82 4.43 1.91
C SER A 34 -18.32 4.61 2.15
N SER A 35 -17.53 4.97 1.13
CA SER A 35 -16.09 5.21 1.26
C SER A 35 -15.76 6.34 2.25
N LYS A 36 -16.68 7.30 2.46
CA LYS A 36 -16.50 8.38 3.44
C LYS A 36 -16.39 7.88 4.88
N THR A 37 -17.10 6.80 5.20
CA THR A 37 -17.21 6.22 6.55
C THR A 37 -16.46 4.89 6.70
N GLU A 38 -15.71 4.47 5.69
CA GLU A 38 -14.87 3.26 5.75
C GLU A 38 -13.79 3.42 6.84
N ALA A 39 -13.63 2.40 7.67
CA ALA A 39 -12.75 2.40 8.84
C ALA A 39 -11.51 1.50 8.68
N GLY A 40 -11.41 0.77 7.58
CA GLY A 40 -10.34 -0.17 7.27
C GLY A 40 -10.78 -1.62 7.10
N PRO A 41 -11.70 -2.20 7.89
CA PRO A 41 -12.02 -3.63 7.79
C PRO A 41 -12.72 -4.06 6.50
N THR A 42 -13.45 -3.17 5.82
CA THR A 42 -14.35 -3.54 4.70
C THR A 42 -13.96 -2.91 3.36
N TRP A 43 -12.83 -2.21 3.30
CA TRP A 43 -12.50 -1.35 2.16
C TRP A 43 -12.43 -2.07 0.81
N THR A 44 -12.04 -3.34 0.77
CA THR A 44 -11.96 -4.16 -0.46
C THR A 44 -13.27 -4.82 -0.88
N ALA A 45 -14.30 -4.82 -0.02
CA ALA A 45 -15.49 -5.64 -0.18
C ALA A 45 -16.26 -5.27 -1.47
N ALA A 46 -16.45 -3.98 -1.72
CA ALA A 46 -17.23 -3.53 -2.88
C ALA A 46 -16.57 -3.89 -4.22
N PHE A 47 -15.23 -3.96 -4.29
CA PHE A 47 -14.54 -4.46 -5.48
C PHE A 47 -14.77 -5.96 -5.64
N THR A 48 -14.61 -6.75 -4.57
CA THR A 48 -14.86 -8.21 -4.61
C THR A 48 -16.32 -8.57 -4.93
N GLU A 49 -17.26 -7.70 -4.57
CA GLU A 49 -18.69 -7.82 -4.89
C GLU A 49 -19.03 -7.37 -6.33
N GLY A 50 -18.04 -6.93 -7.12
CA GLY A 50 -18.23 -6.47 -8.49
C GLY A 50 -18.92 -5.10 -8.60
N LYS A 51 -18.95 -4.31 -7.52
CA LYS A 51 -19.61 -2.98 -7.49
C LYS A 51 -18.67 -1.83 -7.84
N VAL A 52 -17.36 -2.08 -7.88
CA VAL A 52 -16.33 -1.08 -8.20
C VAL A 52 -15.55 -1.54 -9.42
N GLY A 53 -15.46 -0.69 -10.45
CA GLY A 53 -14.74 -1.02 -11.69
C GLY A 53 -13.22 -0.89 -11.62
N LEU A 54 -12.71 0.01 -10.76
CA LEU A 54 -11.28 0.26 -10.58
C LEU A 54 -10.98 0.58 -9.12
N MET A 55 -9.97 -0.08 -8.55
CA MET A 55 -9.57 0.09 -7.15
C MET A 55 -8.06 -0.15 -6.98
N PHE A 56 -7.41 0.65 -6.12
CA PHE A 56 -6.09 0.26 -5.59
C PHE A 56 -6.29 -0.92 -4.65
N TYR A 57 -5.62 -2.05 -4.91
CA TYR A 57 -6.01 -3.33 -4.33
C TYR A 57 -4.80 -4.11 -3.79
N PRO A 58 -4.92 -4.86 -2.68
CA PRO A 58 -3.82 -5.66 -2.16
C PRO A 58 -3.51 -6.81 -3.11
N ALA A 59 -2.25 -6.93 -3.51
CA ALA A 59 -1.81 -8.03 -4.37
C ALA A 59 -2.07 -9.42 -3.74
N THR A 60 -2.01 -9.51 -2.41
CA THR A 60 -2.29 -10.73 -1.62
C THR A 60 -3.74 -11.22 -1.75
N LEU A 61 -4.65 -10.41 -2.29
CA LEU A 61 -6.05 -10.79 -2.51
C LEU A 61 -6.34 -11.14 -3.97
N LEU A 62 -5.36 -11.06 -4.88
CA LEU A 62 -5.58 -11.39 -6.30
C LEU A 62 -6.06 -12.84 -6.48
N SER A 63 -5.45 -13.79 -5.77
CA SER A 63 -5.79 -15.22 -5.82
C SER A 63 -7.23 -15.51 -5.38
N SER A 64 -7.81 -14.61 -4.58
CA SER A 64 -9.17 -14.72 -4.01
C SER A 64 -10.18 -13.78 -4.69
N THR A 65 -9.78 -13.07 -5.76
CA THR A 65 -10.67 -12.19 -6.52
C THR A 65 -11.61 -13.05 -7.38
N PRO A 66 -12.96 -12.97 -7.21
CA PRO A 66 -13.90 -13.95 -7.76
C PRO A 66 -14.24 -13.74 -9.25
N PHE A 67 -13.55 -12.84 -9.93
CA PHE A 67 -13.75 -12.50 -11.34
C PHE A 67 -12.42 -12.21 -12.03
N GLU A 68 -12.44 -12.12 -13.37
CA GLU A 68 -11.27 -11.74 -14.14
C GLU A 68 -10.95 -10.25 -13.94
N ALA A 69 -9.98 -9.97 -13.08
CA ALA A 69 -9.43 -8.63 -12.87
C ALA A 69 -8.13 -8.46 -13.67
N GLY A 70 -8.04 -7.35 -14.43
CA GLY A 70 -6.77 -6.84 -14.94
C GLY A 70 -5.97 -6.16 -13.84
N VAL A 71 -4.64 -6.13 -13.97
CA VAL A 71 -3.74 -5.46 -13.01
C VAL A 71 -2.77 -4.54 -13.72
N ALA A 72 -2.40 -3.45 -13.06
CA ALA A 72 -1.37 -2.52 -13.50
C ALA A 72 -0.71 -1.88 -12.28
N GLY A 73 0.49 -1.30 -12.45
CA GLY A 73 1.10 -0.48 -11.40
C GLY A 73 0.31 0.80 -11.16
N ILE A 74 0.42 1.37 -9.96
CA ILE A 74 -0.29 2.58 -9.58
C ILE A 74 0.35 3.77 -10.33
N PRO A 75 -0.42 4.50 -11.15
CA PRO A 75 0.13 5.61 -11.93
C PRO A 75 0.25 6.89 -11.10
N GLY A 76 1.24 7.71 -11.42
CA GLY A 76 1.31 9.08 -10.96
C GLY A 76 0.50 10.03 -11.86
N PRO A 77 0.32 11.30 -11.46
CA PRO A 77 -0.38 12.31 -12.28
C PRO A 77 0.20 12.54 -13.68
N SER A 78 1.47 12.19 -13.88
CA SER A 78 2.18 12.26 -15.18
C SER A 78 2.38 10.89 -15.82
N GLY A 79 1.64 9.86 -15.39
CA GLY A 79 1.82 8.47 -15.80
C GLY A 79 2.87 7.73 -14.98
N GLY A 80 3.49 6.71 -15.58
CA GLY A 80 4.41 5.80 -14.89
C GLY A 80 3.69 4.71 -14.08
N ALA A 81 4.46 3.97 -13.30
CA ALA A 81 3.98 2.87 -12.46
C ALA A 81 4.85 2.75 -11.20
N SER A 82 4.21 2.70 -10.03
CA SER A 82 4.84 2.43 -8.74
C SER A 82 3.87 1.60 -7.86
N THR A 83 4.29 1.29 -6.64
CA THR A 83 3.45 0.66 -5.61
C THR A 83 3.93 1.02 -4.21
N PHE A 84 3.06 0.87 -3.23
CA PHE A 84 3.45 0.79 -1.82
C PHE A 84 3.94 -0.63 -1.53
N VAL A 85 5.21 -0.78 -1.17
CA VAL A 85 5.77 -2.08 -0.77
C VAL A 85 5.49 -2.28 0.71
N GLY A 86 4.37 -2.95 1.00
CA GLY A 86 3.90 -3.24 2.34
C GLY A 86 4.13 -4.69 2.78
N GLY A 87 3.19 -5.21 3.57
CA GLY A 87 3.28 -6.54 4.18
C GLY A 87 3.94 -6.50 5.55
N ASP A 88 4.32 -7.69 6.04
CA ASP A 88 4.88 -7.85 7.38
C ASP A 88 6.39 -8.12 7.32
N GLY A 89 7.14 -7.34 8.09
CA GLY A 89 8.51 -7.68 8.45
C GLY A 89 8.53 -8.66 9.62
N ILE A 90 9.36 -9.70 9.55
CA ILE A 90 9.48 -10.72 10.61
C ILE A 90 10.86 -10.63 11.24
N GLY A 91 10.91 -10.58 12.58
CA GLY A 91 12.15 -10.53 13.35
C GLY A 91 12.15 -11.50 14.53
N VAL A 92 13.34 -11.77 15.07
CA VAL A 92 13.51 -12.57 16.29
C VAL A 92 13.41 -11.65 17.50
N SER A 93 12.41 -11.87 18.37
CA SER A 93 12.28 -11.12 19.62
C SER A 93 13.53 -11.23 20.49
N LYS A 94 13.90 -10.12 21.15
CA LYS A 94 14.98 -10.06 22.15
C LYS A 94 14.81 -11.08 23.29
N ASP A 95 13.59 -11.53 23.54
CA ASP A 95 13.25 -12.44 24.63
C ASP A 95 13.27 -13.93 24.20
N SER A 96 13.48 -14.21 22.90
CA SER A 96 13.46 -15.57 22.37
C SER A 96 14.55 -16.44 22.99
N LYS A 97 14.15 -17.62 23.48
CA LYS A 97 15.08 -18.68 23.93
C LYS A 97 15.45 -19.67 22.82
N LYS A 98 15.00 -19.41 21.59
CA LYS A 98 15.20 -20.26 20.40
C LYS A 98 15.69 -19.44 19.21
N ALA A 99 16.56 -18.46 19.46
CA ALA A 99 17.00 -17.51 18.44
C ALA A 99 17.65 -18.20 17.22
N ALA A 100 18.46 -19.23 17.42
CA ALA A 100 19.09 -19.99 16.33
C ALA A 100 18.06 -20.73 15.46
N GLN A 101 17.04 -21.35 16.07
CA GLN A 101 15.97 -22.04 15.35
C GLN A 101 15.07 -21.05 14.60
N ALA A 102 14.75 -19.92 15.23
CA ALA A 102 14.00 -18.84 14.58
C ALA A 102 14.77 -18.28 13.37
N TRP A 103 16.09 -18.07 13.52
CA TRP A 103 16.94 -17.63 12.41
C TRP A 103 17.00 -18.65 11.27
N ASN A 104 17.02 -19.95 11.59
CA ASN A 104 16.96 -21.00 10.58
C ASN A 104 15.65 -20.92 9.77
N PHE A 105 14.52 -20.70 10.42
CA PHE A 105 13.23 -20.47 9.74
C PHE A 105 13.24 -19.21 8.88
N LEU A 106 13.74 -18.07 9.40
CA LEU A 106 13.86 -16.83 8.62
C LEU A 106 14.75 -17.02 7.38
N SER A 107 15.84 -17.77 7.52
CA SER A 107 16.74 -18.08 6.40
C SER A 107 16.04 -18.96 5.35
N TRP A 108 15.30 -19.98 5.80
CA TRP A 108 14.51 -20.83 4.91
C TRP A 108 13.43 -20.04 4.15
N MET A 109 12.74 -19.09 4.80
CA MET A 109 11.73 -18.26 4.12
C MET A 109 12.29 -17.47 2.93
N MET A 110 13.59 -17.17 2.92
CA MET A 110 14.25 -16.45 1.83
C MET A 110 14.83 -17.37 0.74
N SER A 111 14.69 -18.70 0.91
CA SER A 111 15.12 -19.69 -0.09
C SER A 111 14.16 -19.75 -1.29
N GLU A 112 14.65 -20.30 -2.40
CA GLU A 112 13.79 -20.58 -3.56
C GLU A 112 12.64 -21.52 -3.21
N GLU A 113 12.87 -22.52 -2.34
CA GLU A 113 11.83 -23.46 -1.93
C GLU A 113 10.65 -22.74 -1.27
N ALA A 114 10.90 -21.85 -0.31
CA ALA A 114 9.83 -21.09 0.33
C ALA A 114 9.18 -20.08 -0.65
N GLN A 115 9.99 -19.35 -1.43
CA GLN A 115 9.47 -18.30 -2.31
C GLN A 115 8.68 -18.88 -3.50
N VAL A 116 9.16 -19.95 -4.12
CA VAL A 116 8.59 -20.49 -5.35
C VAL A 116 7.64 -21.66 -5.05
N GLU A 117 8.07 -22.64 -4.25
CA GLU A 117 7.29 -23.86 -4.01
C GLU A 117 6.21 -23.70 -2.93
N VAL A 118 6.27 -22.65 -2.12
CA VAL A 118 5.21 -22.30 -1.15
C VAL A 118 4.39 -21.10 -1.65
N LEU A 119 4.99 -19.91 -1.82
CA LEU A 119 4.22 -18.71 -2.17
C LEU A 119 3.73 -18.75 -3.63
N ALA A 120 4.65 -18.75 -4.60
CA ALA A 120 4.26 -18.62 -6.00
C ALA A 120 3.38 -19.78 -6.49
N LYS A 121 3.63 -21.01 -6.02
CA LYS A 121 2.80 -22.19 -6.29
C LYS A 121 1.35 -22.02 -5.86
N ASN A 122 1.12 -21.30 -4.75
CA ASN A 122 -0.22 -20.96 -4.25
C ASN A 122 -0.77 -19.65 -4.84
N LYS A 123 -0.15 -19.14 -5.91
CA LYS A 123 -0.53 -17.91 -6.61
C LYS A 123 -0.38 -16.64 -5.77
N ASP A 124 0.48 -16.67 -4.76
CA ASP A 124 0.86 -15.50 -3.99
C ASP A 124 2.07 -14.77 -4.60
N VAL A 125 2.24 -13.53 -4.17
CA VAL A 125 3.40 -12.70 -4.50
C VAL A 125 4.64 -13.17 -3.73
N VAL A 126 5.80 -13.01 -4.35
CA VAL A 126 7.10 -13.33 -3.74
C VAL A 126 7.76 -12.08 -3.16
N SER A 127 8.59 -12.22 -2.12
CA SER A 127 9.34 -11.12 -1.52
C SER A 127 10.73 -10.92 -2.14
N ARG A 128 11.15 -11.83 -3.02
CA ARG A 128 12.46 -11.85 -3.69
C ARG A 128 12.32 -11.48 -5.17
N ALA A 129 12.91 -10.34 -5.56
CA ALA A 129 12.79 -9.79 -6.91
C ALA A 129 13.37 -10.71 -8.01
N ASP A 130 14.38 -11.52 -7.69
CA ASP A 130 14.95 -12.51 -8.61
C ASP A 130 13.99 -13.67 -8.93
N PHE A 131 12.89 -13.83 -8.17
CA PHE A 131 11.81 -14.78 -8.47
C PHE A 131 10.55 -14.12 -9.03
N ALA A 132 10.63 -12.86 -9.47
CA ALA A 132 9.47 -12.13 -10.01
C ALA A 132 8.79 -12.85 -11.19
N ASN A 133 9.58 -13.46 -12.07
CA ASN A 133 9.12 -14.27 -13.20
C ASN A 133 9.52 -15.75 -13.01
N ASN A 134 8.92 -16.40 -12.02
CA ASN A 134 9.10 -17.83 -11.77
C ASN A 134 8.07 -18.68 -12.55
N LYS A 135 8.26 -20.00 -12.58
CA LYS A 135 7.43 -20.95 -13.34
C LYS A 135 5.92 -20.90 -13.01
N TYR A 136 5.55 -20.53 -11.79
CA TYR A 136 4.14 -20.41 -11.38
C TYR A 136 3.57 -19.03 -11.73
N ALA A 137 4.35 -17.96 -11.50
CA ALA A 137 3.96 -16.62 -11.90
C ALA A 137 3.82 -16.49 -13.43
N ALA A 138 4.66 -17.16 -14.22
CA ALA A 138 4.60 -17.13 -15.68
C ALA A 138 3.27 -17.68 -16.25
N ALA A 139 2.53 -18.49 -15.48
CA ALA A 139 1.20 -18.96 -15.86
C ALA A 139 0.09 -17.90 -15.68
N ASP A 140 0.36 -16.83 -14.92
CA ASP A 140 -0.54 -15.69 -14.73
C ASP A 140 0.23 -14.37 -14.92
N PRO A 141 0.14 -13.72 -16.09
CA PRO A 141 0.91 -12.50 -16.38
C PRO A 141 0.62 -11.34 -15.40
N ARG A 142 -0.49 -11.41 -14.65
CA ARG A 142 -0.81 -10.45 -13.59
C ARG A 142 0.17 -10.57 -12.42
N LEU A 143 0.57 -11.78 -12.04
CA LEU A 143 1.56 -12.00 -10.98
C LEU A 143 2.94 -11.47 -11.37
N VAL A 144 3.35 -11.67 -12.63
CA VAL A 144 4.60 -11.09 -13.15
C VAL A 144 4.55 -9.56 -13.07
N THR A 145 3.44 -8.96 -13.54
CA THR A 145 3.24 -7.50 -13.48
C THR A 145 3.34 -6.97 -12.05
N ILE A 146 2.68 -7.63 -11.10
CA ILE A 146 2.71 -7.26 -9.69
C ILE A 146 4.13 -7.35 -9.12
N ASN A 147 4.82 -8.47 -9.36
CA ASN A 147 6.17 -8.69 -8.83
C ASN A 147 7.18 -7.69 -9.41
N GLU A 148 7.08 -7.37 -10.70
CA GLU A 148 7.94 -6.38 -11.35
C GLU A 148 7.67 -4.95 -10.86
N VAL A 149 6.41 -4.59 -10.62
CA VAL A 149 6.06 -3.28 -10.05
C VAL A 149 6.52 -3.17 -8.61
N ALA A 150 6.50 -4.26 -7.82
CA ALA A 150 7.04 -4.27 -6.46
C ALA A 150 8.52 -3.87 -6.41
N GLY A 151 9.32 -4.27 -7.41
CA GLY A 151 10.72 -3.83 -7.54
C GLY A 151 10.91 -2.35 -7.86
N LYS A 152 9.84 -1.61 -8.17
CA LYS A 152 9.82 -0.16 -8.46
C LYS A 152 9.13 0.66 -7.38
N GLY A 153 8.60 0.01 -6.34
CA GLY A 153 7.88 0.65 -5.26
C GLY A 153 8.78 1.04 -4.09
N ASP A 154 8.18 1.71 -3.12
CA ASP A 154 8.86 2.19 -1.91
C ASP A 154 8.13 1.74 -0.64
N THR A 155 8.90 1.57 0.45
CA THR A 155 8.38 1.41 1.81
C THR A 155 8.79 2.65 2.62
N PRO A 156 7.85 3.50 3.08
CA PRO A 156 8.20 4.62 3.94
C PRO A 156 8.60 4.13 5.33
N VAL A 157 9.65 4.74 5.89
CA VAL A 157 10.18 4.39 7.21
C VAL A 157 10.15 5.62 8.11
N ALA A 158 9.42 5.53 9.21
CA ALA A 158 9.42 6.52 10.28
C ALA A 158 9.07 5.87 11.63
N LEU A 159 9.67 6.37 12.72
CA LEU A 159 9.45 5.83 14.07
C LEU A 159 7.97 5.96 14.49
N ASN A 160 7.35 7.11 14.19
CA ASN A 160 5.95 7.40 14.54
C ASN A 160 5.00 7.24 13.35
N PHE A 161 5.32 6.38 12.38
CA PHE A 161 4.50 6.20 11.18
C PHE A 161 3.04 5.84 11.54
N GLN A 162 2.86 4.94 12.52
CA GLN A 162 1.54 4.51 12.99
C GLN A 162 0.69 5.70 13.46
N GLN A 163 1.24 6.59 14.28
CA GLN A 163 0.53 7.74 14.82
C GLN A 163 0.29 8.80 13.74
N ALA A 164 1.26 9.02 12.85
CA ALA A 164 1.17 10.02 11.79
C ALA A 164 0.19 9.64 10.68
N PHE A 165 0.07 8.35 10.34
CA PHE A 165 -0.68 7.86 9.18
C PHE A 165 -1.83 6.91 9.52
N ASN A 166 -1.57 5.82 10.22
CA ASN A 166 -2.50 4.69 10.32
C ASN A 166 -3.55 4.83 11.44
N ALA A 167 -3.26 5.61 12.48
CA ALA A 167 -4.14 5.76 13.62
C ALA A 167 -5.52 6.33 13.19
N PRO A 168 -6.64 5.91 13.79
CA PRO A 168 -7.98 6.39 13.40
C PRO A 168 -8.17 7.92 13.45
N ASN A 169 -7.37 8.62 14.25
CA ASN A 169 -7.38 10.08 14.39
C ASN A 169 -6.06 10.70 13.88
N SER A 170 -5.37 10.05 12.95
CA SER A 170 -4.09 10.54 12.43
C SER A 170 -4.25 11.88 11.71
N PRO A 171 -3.23 12.77 11.78
CA PRO A 171 -3.26 14.02 11.01
C PRO A 171 -3.32 13.78 9.50
N TRP A 172 -2.78 12.66 9.00
CA TRP A 172 -2.93 12.27 7.60
C TRP A 172 -4.38 12.04 7.20
N LEU A 173 -5.18 11.34 8.01
CA LEU A 173 -6.58 11.07 7.67
C LEU A 173 -7.39 12.37 7.61
N THR A 174 -7.12 13.29 8.55
CA THR A 174 -7.69 14.65 8.53
C THR A 174 -7.33 15.39 7.25
N LEU A 175 -6.04 15.42 6.89
CA LEU A 175 -5.56 16.05 5.65
C LEU A 175 -6.30 15.51 4.43
N VAL A 176 -6.32 14.18 4.26
CA VAL A 176 -6.96 13.55 3.09
C VAL A 176 -8.45 13.88 3.03
N ARG A 177 -9.17 13.83 4.16
CA ARG A 177 -10.59 14.18 4.20
C ARG A 177 -10.84 15.64 3.83
N ASN A 178 -10.06 16.57 4.36
CA ASN A 178 -10.17 17.99 4.04
C ASN A 178 -9.94 18.25 2.54
N GLN A 179 -8.90 17.63 1.97
CA GLN A 179 -8.56 17.86 0.56
C GLN A 179 -9.50 17.14 -0.42
N VAL A 180 -9.89 15.89 -0.12
CA VAL A 180 -10.68 15.05 -1.04
C VAL A 180 -12.18 15.21 -0.88
N LEU A 181 -12.70 15.30 0.34
CA LEU A 181 -14.17 15.30 0.57
C LEU A 181 -14.74 16.71 0.63
N GLU A 182 -13.98 17.67 1.17
CA GLU A 182 -14.45 19.03 1.41
C GLU A 182 -13.96 20.03 0.35
N GLY A 183 -12.95 19.66 -0.44
CA GLY A 183 -12.52 20.41 -1.63
C GLY A 183 -11.68 21.65 -1.33
N LYS A 184 -10.54 21.47 -0.67
CA LYS A 184 -9.56 22.52 -0.28
C LYS A 184 -10.09 23.55 0.73
N SER A 185 -11.14 23.24 1.47
CA SER A 185 -11.58 24.05 2.62
C SER A 185 -10.54 24.08 3.75
N GLY A 186 -9.71 23.04 3.84
CA GLY A 186 -8.61 22.93 4.81
C GLY A 186 -7.31 23.58 4.34
N ASP A 187 -6.58 24.16 5.29
CA ASP A 187 -5.23 24.67 5.07
C ASP A 187 -4.27 23.49 4.92
N LEU A 188 -3.95 23.15 3.66
CA LEU A 188 -3.07 22.03 3.30
C LEU A 188 -1.70 22.13 3.97
N GLN A 189 -1.16 23.35 4.08
CA GLN A 189 0.16 23.56 4.65
C GLN A 189 0.13 23.26 6.15
N LYS A 190 -0.88 23.77 6.85
CA LYS A 190 -1.13 23.46 8.26
C LYS A 190 -1.34 21.96 8.49
N ASP A 191 -2.21 21.32 7.70
CA ASP A 191 -2.48 19.89 7.85
C ASP A 191 -1.20 19.05 7.64
N ASN A 192 -0.34 19.44 6.68
CA ASN A 192 0.95 18.79 6.46
C ASN A 192 1.94 19.01 7.62
N GLU A 193 1.91 20.20 8.24
CA GLU A 193 2.73 20.52 9.41
C GLU A 193 2.33 19.69 10.64
N GLU A 194 1.04 19.39 10.82
CA GLU A 194 0.57 18.49 11.87
C GLU A 194 1.12 17.07 11.71
N ILE A 195 1.19 16.55 10.47
CA ILE A 195 1.84 15.26 10.20
C ILE A 195 3.32 15.33 10.56
N THR A 196 4.00 16.41 10.15
CA THR A 196 5.41 16.64 10.47
C THR A 196 5.66 16.72 11.99
N ALA A 197 4.75 17.34 12.74
CA ALA A 197 4.85 17.44 14.18
C ALA A 197 4.81 16.05 14.85
N VAL A 198 3.94 15.14 14.38
CA VAL A 198 3.89 13.76 14.88
C VAL A 198 5.13 12.96 14.46
N LEU A 199 5.63 13.13 13.24
CA LEU A 199 6.83 12.43 12.76
C LEU A 199 8.09 12.78 13.55
N LYS A 200 8.15 13.96 14.19
CA LYS A 200 9.31 14.43 14.95
C LYS A 200 9.35 13.99 16.43
N GLN A 201 8.27 13.43 16.96
CA GLN A 201 8.19 12.98 18.36
C GLN A 201 9.18 11.86 18.67
#